data_AF-A0A7X5DD27-F1
#
_entry.id   AF-A0A7X5DD27-F1
#
_cell.length_a   1.000
_cell.length_b   1.000
_cell.length_c   1.000
_cell.angle_alpha   90.00
_cell.angle_beta   90.00
_cell.angle_gamma   90.00
#
_symmetry.space_group_name_H-M   'P 1'
#
loop_
_entity.id
_entity.type
_entity.pdbx_description
1 polymer ?
#
loop_
_entity_poly.entity_id
_entity_poly.type
_entity_poly.pdbx_seq_one_letter_code
_entity_poly.pdbx_strand_id
1 'polypeptide(L)'
;HEALLKGEALFNDVTGTVIFQCCVTLLATGAFSLVHAGEEFALDLFGGFAGGLVMGVLAWGLLELIRRTGLDTPTLHVMLELLLPFVIYLTAKSLHIGAVIAVVAAGLVMSLLPQRHTVATARTKLQAAGVWQTLEFVLNGIIFVILGMQLPRLLAPAAEGSLGDPAALLGAVAVLTVVLEGVRFLWLLAMDALAAARAGRAAASCLTPQALRGTLAVAFAGAKGGITLSLMLTLTAAGALSAADRSMLVSVASGMIVLTLVLADFAVPALVPSKRSAARSRDRVDAEVSLILEVIASIRADAPFTGAVRAGEEASAGAPATIDEPATVIVMHRYAEILEDLVPAASAAAAARARAEIARVGDLYDRMDALSRAAAQWDGETEDDEAGEGPVGAGPSDADADAVGGLTGYFQALRATYEAVEDVRSQALARELQLIKQMREAGVIDAAHAKELRNDVYIQQLTLD
;
A
#
# COMPACT_ATOMS: atom_id res chain seq x y z
N HIS A 1 0.39 -8.98 -8.37
CA HIS A 1 1.84 -9.15 -8.57
C HIS A 1 2.64 -8.25 -7.64
N GLU A 2 2.20 -7.00 -7.42
CA GLU A 2 2.84 -6.09 -6.46
C GLU A 2 2.89 -6.61 -5.01
N ALA A 3 1.80 -7.17 -4.46
CA ALA A 3 1.80 -7.74 -3.11
C ALA A 3 2.77 -8.93 -2.95
N LEU A 4 2.91 -9.76 -4.00
CA LEU A 4 3.86 -10.86 -4.02
C LEU A 4 5.31 -10.34 -4.05
N LEU A 5 5.60 -9.33 -4.90
CA LEU A 5 6.91 -8.70 -4.98
C LEU A 5 7.28 -7.96 -3.68
N LYS A 6 6.33 -7.29 -3.03
CA LYS A 6 6.55 -6.61 -1.73
C LYS A 6 6.84 -7.61 -0.62
N GLY A 7 6.10 -8.73 -0.59
CA GLY A 7 6.37 -9.83 0.33
C GLY A 7 7.73 -10.46 0.09
N GLU A 8 8.08 -10.77 -1.15
CA GLU A 8 9.39 -11.32 -1.54
C GLU A 8 10.54 -10.37 -1.15
N ALA A 9 10.40 -9.07 -1.44
CA ALA A 9 11.39 -8.06 -1.08
C ALA A 9 11.65 -8.05 0.44
N LEU A 10 10.61 -8.11 1.26
CA LEU A 10 10.77 -8.16 2.72
C LEU A 10 11.59 -9.38 3.19
N PHE A 11 11.28 -10.58 2.68
CA PHE A 11 12.03 -11.78 3.02
C PHE A 11 13.49 -11.70 2.51
N ASN A 12 13.69 -11.14 1.32
CA ASN A 12 15.01 -10.91 0.74
C ASN A 12 15.86 -9.96 1.60
N ASP A 13 15.24 -8.93 2.16
CA ASP A 13 15.90 -7.93 3.00
C ASP A 13 16.39 -8.54 4.34
N VAL A 14 15.57 -9.40 4.94
CA VAL A 14 15.91 -10.13 6.16
C VAL A 14 17.02 -11.15 5.90
N THR A 15 16.83 -12.01 4.90
CA THR A 15 17.82 -13.03 4.54
C THR A 15 19.15 -12.39 4.15
N GLY A 16 19.14 -11.30 3.39
CA GLY A 16 20.34 -10.54 3.03
C GLY A 16 21.09 -9.99 4.24
N THR A 17 20.39 -9.48 5.25
CA THR A 17 21.00 -8.95 6.48
C THR A 17 21.65 -10.06 7.31
N VAL A 18 20.97 -11.20 7.47
CA VAL A 18 21.51 -12.34 8.23
C VAL A 18 22.72 -12.96 7.53
N ILE A 19 22.67 -13.10 6.20
CA ILE A 19 23.84 -13.57 5.42
C ILE A 19 25.01 -12.60 5.59
N PHE A 20 24.75 -11.28 5.55
CA PHE A 20 25.79 -10.27 5.76
C PHE A 20 26.40 -10.36 7.16
N GLN A 21 25.58 -10.51 8.22
CA GLN A 21 26.08 -10.70 9.58
C GLN A 21 26.94 -11.97 9.68
N CYS A 22 26.51 -13.08 9.07
CA CYS A 22 27.30 -14.30 9.00
C CYS A 22 28.65 -14.07 8.31
N CYS A 23 28.69 -13.31 7.22
CA CYS A 23 29.94 -12.95 6.53
C CYS A 23 30.86 -12.11 7.43
N VAL A 24 30.31 -11.15 8.18
CA VAL A 24 31.08 -10.32 9.13
C VAL A 24 31.61 -11.15 10.29
N THR A 25 30.80 -12.05 10.85
CA THR A 25 31.22 -12.98 11.91
C THR A 25 32.30 -13.92 11.42
N LEU A 26 32.17 -14.46 10.20
CA LEU A 26 33.19 -15.30 9.57
C LEU A 26 34.50 -14.53 9.38
N LEU A 27 34.42 -13.28 8.91
CA LEU A 27 35.58 -12.41 8.75
C LEU A 27 36.28 -12.13 10.09
N ALA A 28 35.52 -11.91 11.15
CA ALA A 28 36.04 -11.58 12.48
C ALA A 28 36.62 -12.79 13.22
N THR A 29 36.00 -13.96 13.07
CA THR A 29 36.33 -15.17 13.87
C THR A 29 37.10 -16.23 13.09
N GLY A 30 37.08 -16.18 11.75
CA GLY A 30 37.64 -17.21 10.88
C GLY A 30 36.87 -18.54 10.89
N ALA A 31 35.77 -18.63 11.65
CA ALA A 31 34.97 -19.85 11.80
C ALA A 31 33.56 -19.65 11.25
N PHE A 32 33.08 -20.64 10.48
CA PHE A 32 31.72 -20.68 9.97
C PHE A 32 30.91 -21.75 10.73
N SER A 33 29.79 -21.35 11.33
CA SER A 33 28.83 -22.27 11.93
C SER A 33 27.47 -22.11 11.25
N LEU A 34 27.14 -23.07 10.37
CA LEU A 34 25.84 -23.09 9.69
C LEU A 34 24.67 -23.24 10.68
N VAL A 35 24.90 -23.96 11.78
CA VAL A 35 23.89 -24.15 12.83
C VAL A 35 23.61 -22.84 13.54
N HIS A 36 24.65 -22.08 13.90
CA HIS A 36 24.48 -20.79 14.55
C HIS A 36 23.81 -19.77 13.62
N ALA A 37 24.22 -19.73 12.35
CA ALA A 37 23.57 -18.90 11.33
C ALA A 37 22.08 -19.26 11.14
N GLY A 38 21.75 -20.55 11.17
CA GLY A 38 20.36 -21.03 11.08
C GLY A 38 19.53 -20.66 12.32
N GLU A 39 20.13 -20.70 13.51
CA GLU A 39 19.50 -20.27 14.77
C GLU A 39 19.24 -18.76 14.77
N GLU A 40 20.23 -17.95 14.42
CA GLU A 40 20.12 -16.50 14.31
C GLU A 40 19.06 -16.11 13.27
N PHE A 41 19.05 -16.76 12.10
CA PHE A 41 18.02 -16.58 11.09
C PHE A 41 16.61 -16.94 11.61
N ALA A 42 16.47 -18.09 12.29
CA ALA A 42 15.18 -18.53 12.81
C ALA A 42 14.69 -17.60 13.92
N LEU A 43 15.57 -17.14 14.80
CA LEU A 43 15.25 -16.19 15.85
C LEU A 43 14.85 -14.83 15.27
N ASP A 44 15.59 -14.33 14.28
CA ASP A 44 15.22 -13.10 13.59
C ASP A 44 13.86 -13.23 12.89
N LEU A 45 13.63 -14.34 12.18
CA LEU A 45 12.39 -14.57 11.45
C LEU A 45 11.18 -14.76 12.37
N PHE A 46 11.21 -15.80 13.21
CA PHE A 46 10.07 -16.17 14.05
C PHE A 46 9.95 -15.29 15.29
N GLY A 47 11.07 -14.91 15.90
CA GLY A 47 11.10 -13.98 17.02
C GLY A 47 10.65 -12.59 16.60
N GLY A 48 11.12 -12.10 15.44
CA GLY A 48 10.66 -10.85 14.84
C GLY A 48 9.16 -10.88 14.54
N PHE A 49 8.67 -11.94 13.90
CA PHE A 49 7.24 -12.10 13.60
C PHE A 49 6.37 -12.15 14.85
N ALA A 50 6.69 -13.04 15.81
CA ALA A 50 5.92 -13.17 17.05
C ALA A 50 5.99 -11.91 17.92
N GLY A 51 7.18 -11.31 18.06
CA GLY A 51 7.36 -10.05 18.77
C GLY A 51 6.59 -8.90 18.11
N GLY A 52 6.59 -8.84 16.79
CA GLY A 52 5.80 -7.88 16.02
C GLY A 52 4.30 -8.04 16.21
N LEU A 53 3.79 -9.27 16.25
CA LEU A 53 2.38 -9.53 16.58
C LEU A 53 2.01 -8.95 17.94
N VAL A 54 2.81 -9.25 18.97
CA VAL A 54 2.58 -8.75 20.34
C VAL A 54 2.66 -7.23 20.38
N MET A 55 3.72 -6.64 19.82
CA MET A 55 3.89 -5.19 19.78
C MET A 55 2.81 -4.48 18.98
N GLY A 56 2.30 -5.09 17.90
CA GLY A 56 1.18 -4.58 17.13
C GLY A 56 -0.12 -4.52 17.94
N VAL A 57 -0.41 -5.57 18.70
CA VAL A 57 -1.57 -5.58 19.61
C VAL A 57 -1.43 -4.53 20.71
N LEU A 58 -0.23 -4.41 21.30
CA LEU A 58 0.05 -3.39 22.32
C LEU A 58 -0.09 -1.97 21.75
N ALA A 59 0.41 -1.74 20.54
CA ALA A 59 0.31 -0.46 19.87
C ALA A 59 -1.14 -0.10 19.52
N TRP A 60 -1.90 -1.06 19.00
CA TRP A 60 -3.33 -0.87 18.75
C TRP A 60 -4.07 -0.54 20.05
N GLY A 61 -3.79 -1.27 21.14
CA GLY A 61 -4.36 -1.00 22.46
C GLY A 61 -4.02 0.39 22.99
N LEU A 62 -2.78 0.86 22.76
CA LEU A 62 -2.35 2.21 23.11
C LEU A 62 -3.12 3.28 22.31
N LEU A 63 -3.26 3.10 21.00
CA LEU A 63 -4.03 4.01 20.15
C LEU A 63 -5.51 4.06 20.56
N GLU A 64 -6.11 2.91 20.87
CA GLU A 64 -7.49 2.84 21.36
C GLU A 64 -7.66 3.51 22.73
N LEU A 65 -6.67 3.38 23.64
CA LEU A 65 -6.69 4.07 24.92
C LEU A 65 -6.64 5.60 24.76
N ILE A 66 -5.76 6.10 23.89
CA ILE A 66 -5.63 7.54 23.60
C ILE A 66 -6.92 8.07 22.96
N ARG A 67 -7.55 7.28 22.10
CA ARG A 67 -8.84 7.63 21.51
C ARG A 67 -9.93 7.77 22.58
N ARG A 68 -9.93 6.88 23.58
CA ARG A 68 -10.91 6.89 24.67
C ARG A 68 -10.74 8.08 25.62
N THR A 69 -9.57 8.70 25.69
CA THR A 69 -9.34 9.90 26.53
C THR A 69 -9.74 11.21 25.85
N GLY A 70 -10.29 11.17 24.63
CA GLY A 70 -10.76 12.37 23.91
C GLY A 70 -9.64 13.21 23.28
N LEU A 71 -8.39 12.75 23.30
CA LEU A 71 -7.22 13.44 22.73
C LEU A 71 -6.99 13.09 21.24
N ASP A 72 -8.02 12.65 20.53
CA ASP A 72 -7.93 12.15 19.15
C ASP A 72 -7.88 13.29 18.13
N THR A 73 -6.73 13.97 18.07
CA THR A 73 -6.45 14.96 17.02
C THR A 73 -5.78 14.30 15.81
N PRO A 74 -6.09 14.73 14.57
CA PRO A 74 -5.45 14.23 13.35
C PRO A 74 -3.93 14.28 13.41
N THR A 75 -3.38 15.34 14.01
CA THR A 75 -1.94 15.53 14.17
C THR A 75 -1.31 14.46 15.06
N LEU A 76 -1.92 14.16 16.20
CA LEU A 76 -1.42 13.14 17.12
C LEU A 76 -1.46 11.76 16.48
N HIS A 77 -2.51 11.46 15.71
CA HIS A 77 -2.63 10.21 14.96
C HIS A 77 -1.48 10.03 13.97
N VAL A 78 -1.25 11.02 13.11
CA VAL A 78 -0.15 10.99 12.12
C VAL A 78 1.22 10.91 12.81
N MET A 79 1.42 11.63 13.92
CA MET A 79 2.69 11.55 14.67
C MET A 79 2.94 10.16 15.25
N LEU A 80 1.92 9.53 15.85
CA LEU A 80 2.05 8.16 16.37
C LEU A 80 2.25 7.15 15.25
N GLU A 81 1.54 7.30 14.13
CA GLU A 81 1.70 6.46 12.95
C GLU A 81 3.12 6.50 12.39
N LEU A 82 3.76 7.68 12.41
CA LEU A 82 5.16 7.83 12.03
C LEU A 82 6.14 7.29 13.09
N LEU A 83 5.87 7.50 14.37
CA LEU A 83 6.79 7.16 15.46
C LEU A 83 6.82 5.66 15.78
N LEU A 84 5.66 5.02 15.70
CA LEU A 84 5.45 3.66 16.16
C LEU A 84 6.33 2.62 15.44
N PRO A 85 6.53 2.68 14.10
CA PRO A 85 7.50 1.82 13.41
C PRO A 85 8.90 1.90 14.02
N PHE A 86 9.37 3.10 14.41
CA PHE A 86 10.69 3.26 15.03
C PHE A 86 10.74 2.69 16.44
N VAL A 87 9.68 2.89 17.24
CA VAL A 87 9.60 2.32 18.60
C VAL A 87 9.65 0.79 18.53
N ILE A 88 8.86 0.20 17.65
CA ILE A 88 8.82 -1.25 17.44
C ILE A 88 10.17 -1.76 16.94
N TYR A 89 10.77 -1.08 15.95
CA TYR A 89 12.08 -1.43 15.43
C TYR A 89 13.17 -1.42 16.52
N LEU A 90 13.25 -0.34 17.30
CA LEU A 90 14.26 -0.21 18.35
C LEU A 90 14.04 -1.21 19.49
N THR A 91 12.78 -1.46 19.86
CA THR A 91 12.42 -2.46 20.87
C THR A 91 12.82 -3.86 20.41
N ALA A 92 12.45 -4.23 19.18
CA ALA A 92 12.84 -5.50 18.58
C ALA A 92 14.37 -5.66 18.52
N LYS A 93 15.08 -4.61 18.13
CA LYS A 93 16.55 -4.60 18.10
C LYS A 93 17.15 -4.80 19.49
N SER A 94 16.56 -4.21 20.54
CA SER A 94 17.01 -4.39 21.93
C SER A 94 16.73 -5.79 22.48
N LEU A 95 15.72 -6.47 21.93
CA LEU A 95 15.39 -7.86 22.21
C LEU A 95 16.19 -8.84 21.34
N HIS A 96 17.08 -8.34 20.47
CA HIS A 96 17.86 -9.14 19.53
C HIS A 96 17.00 -10.03 18.61
N ILE A 97 15.82 -9.56 18.22
CA ILE A 97 14.93 -10.22 17.25
C ILE A 97 14.85 -9.40 15.94
N GLY A 98 14.28 -9.99 14.90
CA GLY A 98 14.20 -9.38 13.57
C GLY A 98 13.35 -8.12 13.54
N ALA A 99 14.02 -6.96 13.65
CA ALA A 99 13.37 -5.66 13.84
C ALA A 99 12.51 -5.23 12.64
N VAL A 100 12.96 -5.47 11.42
CA VAL A 100 12.19 -5.16 10.21
C VAL A 100 10.92 -6.01 10.13
N ILE A 101 11.03 -7.31 10.40
CA ILE A 101 9.87 -8.22 10.42
C ILE A 101 8.91 -7.83 11.53
N ALA A 102 9.42 -7.45 12.71
CA ALA A 102 8.59 -7.03 13.82
C ALA A 102 7.73 -5.80 13.46
N VAL A 103 8.31 -4.82 12.77
CA VAL A 103 7.56 -3.65 12.28
C VAL A 103 6.49 -4.06 11.27
N VAL A 104 6.81 -4.95 10.31
CA VAL A 104 5.84 -5.39 9.32
C VAL A 104 4.73 -6.23 9.94
N ALA A 105 5.06 -7.17 10.82
CA ALA A 105 4.07 -7.99 11.52
C ALA A 105 3.17 -7.12 12.41
N ALA A 106 3.72 -6.10 13.08
CA ALA A 106 2.92 -5.14 13.83
C ALA A 106 2.02 -4.29 12.93
N GLY A 107 2.51 -3.84 11.77
CA GLY A 107 1.72 -3.14 10.77
C GLY A 107 0.57 -4.00 10.22
N LEU A 108 0.83 -5.29 9.98
CA LEU A 108 -0.19 -6.27 9.57
C LEU A 108 -1.27 -6.40 10.64
N VAL A 109 -0.89 -6.55 11.91
CA VAL A 109 -1.82 -6.59 13.05
C VAL A 109 -2.65 -5.30 13.09
N MET A 110 -2.00 -4.14 13.02
CA MET A 110 -2.69 -2.85 13.06
C MET A 110 -3.66 -2.64 11.88
N SER A 111 -3.37 -3.26 10.74
CA SER A 111 -4.22 -3.25 9.56
C SER A 111 -5.41 -4.20 9.66
N LEU A 112 -5.25 -5.34 10.34
CA LEU A 112 -6.29 -6.37 10.48
C LEU A 112 -7.22 -6.11 11.69
N LEU A 113 -6.76 -5.37 12.70
CA LEU A 113 -7.61 -5.05 13.84
C LEU A 113 -8.64 -3.97 13.50
N PRO A 114 -9.85 -4.02 14.11
CA PRO A 114 -10.94 -3.10 13.79
C PRO A 114 -10.51 -1.64 13.93
N GLN A 115 -10.69 -0.87 12.85
CA GLN A 115 -10.54 0.59 12.87
C GLN A 115 -11.93 1.23 12.76
N ARG A 116 -12.15 2.35 13.47
CA ARG A 116 -13.41 3.10 13.34
C ARG A 116 -13.36 3.88 12.04
N HIS A 117 -14.26 3.58 11.11
CA HIS A 117 -14.36 4.25 9.82
C HIS A 117 -15.35 5.43 9.91
N THR A 118 -14.84 6.54 10.43
CA THR A 118 -15.52 7.84 10.52
C THR A 118 -15.04 8.72 9.36
N VAL A 119 -15.81 9.75 9.00
CA VAL A 119 -15.37 10.81 8.06
C VAL A 119 -14.06 11.46 8.54
N ALA A 120 -13.89 11.60 9.86
CA ALA A 120 -12.63 12.01 10.49
C ALA A 120 -11.47 11.06 10.16
N THR A 121 -11.71 9.74 10.18
CA THR A 121 -10.71 8.72 9.84
C THR A 121 -10.38 8.69 8.35
N ALA A 122 -11.32 9.06 7.47
CA ALA A 122 -11.04 9.23 6.04
C ALA A 122 -10.14 10.45 5.79
N ARG A 123 -10.38 11.57 6.49
CA ARG A 123 -9.52 12.76 6.43
C ARG A 123 -8.12 12.49 7.01
N THR A 124 -8.01 11.77 8.12
CA THR A 124 -6.69 11.40 8.68
C THR A 124 -5.92 10.49 7.74
N LYS A 125 -6.58 9.50 7.11
CA LYS A 125 -5.95 8.63 6.09
C LYS A 125 -5.45 9.41 4.88
N LEU A 126 -6.22 10.39 4.39
CA LEU A 126 -5.81 11.22 3.26
C LEU A 126 -4.58 12.10 3.62
N GLN A 127 -4.54 12.65 4.83
CA GLN A 127 -3.38 13.40 5.32
C GLN A 127 -2.17 12.51 5.55
N ALA A 128 -2.36 11.33 6.16
CA ALA A 128 -1.31 10.34 6.38
C ALA A 128 -0.70 9.87 5.05
N ALA A 129 -1.52 9.63 4.02
CA ALA A 129 -1.05 9.24 2.69
C ALA A 129 -0.11 10.30 2.07
N GLY A 130 -0.46 11.59 2.16
CA GLY A 130 0.41 12.67 1.68
C GLY A 130 1.73 12.77 2.44
N VAL A 131 1.71 12.53 3.75
CA VAL A 131 2.91 12.49 4.60
C VAL A 131 3.80 11.31 4.24
N TRP A 132 3.24 10.10 4.09
CA TRP A 132 3.98 8.92 3.66
C TRP A 132 4.60 9.10 2.28
N GLN A 133 3.86 9.62 1.30
CA GLN A 133 4.38 9.89 -0.04
C GLN A 133 5.54 10.90 0.00
N THR A 134 5.43 11.95 0.81
CA THR A 134 6.49 12.94 0.98
C THR A 134 7.72 12.32 1.67
N LEU A 135 7.50 11.51 2.71
CA LEU A 135 8.56 10.81 3.42
C LEU A 135 9.28 9.80 2.51
N GLU A 136 8.56 9.00 1.74
CA GLU A 136 9.12 8.09 0.74
C GLU A 136 9.95 8.84 -0.30
N PHE A 137 9.46 9.98 -0.80
CA PHE A 137 10.21 10.83 -1.73
C PHE A 137 11.52 11.33 -1.12
N VAL A 138 11.48 11.83 0.12
CA VAL A 138 12.66 12.34 0.83
C VAL A 138 13.65 11.22 1.15
N LEU A 139 13.18 10.09 1.70
CA LEU A 139 14.03 8.95 2.05
C LEU A 139 14.72 8.37 0.81
N ASN A 140 13.99 8.19 -0.29
CA ASN A 140 14.57 7.77 -1.55
C ASN A 140 15.57 8.81 -2.06
N GLY A 141 15.25 10.10 -1.99
CA GLY A 141 16.17 11.19 -2.31
C GLY A 141 17.47 11.12 -1.51
N ILE A 142 17.41 10.86 -0.20
CA ILE A 142 18.58 10.70 0.66
C ILE A 142 19.43 9.50 0.20
N ILE A 143 18.80 8.34 -0.08
CA ILE A 143 19.51 7.16 -0.59
C ILE A 143 20.25 7.49 -1.89
N PHE A 144 19.60 8.19 -2.83
CA PHE A 144 20.23 8.60 -4.09
C PHE A 144 21.34 9.62 -3.90
N VAL A 145 21.20 10.57 -2.98
CA VAL A 145 22.26 11.53 -2.66
C VAL A 145 23.47 10.82 -2.05
N ILE A 146 23.25 9.94 -1.08
CA ILE A 146 24.33 9.14 -0.48
C ILE A 146 25.01 8.30 -1.54
N LEU A 147 24.25 7.59 -2.39
CA LEU A 147 24.80 6.80 -3.49
C LEU A 147 25.60 7.68 -4.47
N GLY A 148 25.08 8.84 -4.84
CA GLY A 148 25.75 9.83 -5.69
C GLY A 148 27.05 10.34 -5.09
N MET A 149 27.12 10.53 -3.76
CA MET A 149 28.34 10.87 -3.04
C MET A 149 29.36 9.72 -3.01
N GLN A 150 28.93 8.47 -3.15
CA GLN A 150 29.83 7.32 -3.27
C GLN A 150 30.38 7.16 -4.71
N LEU A 151 29.74 7.76 -5.72
CA LEU A 151 30.14 7.63 -7.13
C LEU A 151 31.60 8.04 -7.40
N PRO A 152 32.15 9.14 -6.84
CA PRO A 152 33.57 9.47 -7.00
C PRO A 152 34.51 8.42 -6.41
N ARG A 153 34.07 7.71 -5.36
CA ARG A 153 34.85 6.61 -4.74
C ARG A 153 34.88 5.36 -5.60
N LEU A 154 33.99 5.23 -6.60
CA LEU A 154 34.12 4.21 -7.65
C LEU A 154 35.39 4.41 -8.47
N LEU A 155 35.71 5.69 -8.73
CA LEU A 155 36.77 6.12 -9.64
C LEU A 155 38.09 6.43 -8.90
N ALA A 156 38.06 6.58 -7.58
CA ALA A 156 39.24 6.88 -6.77
C ALA A 156 40.31 5.76 -6.77
N PRO A 157 39.96 4.47 -6.57
CA PRO A 157 40.92 3.35 -6.68
C PRO A 157 41.60 3.26 -8.05
N ALA A 158 40.85 3.65 -9.08
CA ALA A 158 41.24 3.74 -10.48
C ALA A 158 42.24 4.89 -10.74
N ALA A 159 42.08 6.02 -10.05
CA ALA A 159 42.93 7.20 -10.20
C ALA A 159 44.26 7.10 -9.43
N GLU A 160 44.29 6.38 -8.31
CA GLU A 160 45.46 6.30 -7.42
C GLU A 160 46.44 5.16 -7.77
N GLY A 161 46.14 4.33 -8.77
CA GLY A 161 47.03 3.25 -9.25
C GLY A 161 47.31 2.13 -8.24
N SER A 162 46.70 2.19 -7.05
CA SER A 162 46.89 1.29 -5.91
C SER A 162 46.16 -0.06 -6.08
N LEU A 163 45.07 -0.10 -6.86
CA LEU A 163 44.18 -1.26 -7.00
C LEU A 163 44.02 -1.79 -8.44
N GLY A 164 44.88 -1.37 -9.38
CA GLY A 164 44.88 -1.83 -10.78
C GLY A 164 44.17 -0.90 -11.78
N ASP A 165 44.07 -1.34 -13.04
CA ASP A 165 43.47 -0.61 -14.17
C ASP A 165 41.98 -0.27 -13.89
N PRO A 166 41.54 0.99 -13.98
CA PRO A 166 40.13 1.39 -13.89
C PRO A 166 39.18 0.52 -14.73
N ALA A 167 39.65 0.09 -15.91
CA ALA A 167 38.87 -0.77 -16.79
C ALA A 167 38.66 -2.17 -16.19
N ALA A 168 39.61 -2.69 -15.40
CA ALA A 168 39.50 -3.98 -14.74
C ALA A 168 38.46 -3.95 -13.61
N LEU A 169 38.39 -2.87 -12.83
CA LEU A 169 37.38 -2.71 -11.78
C LEU A 169 35.97 -2.57 -12.37
N LEU A 170 35.81 -1.72 -13.40
CA LEU A 170 34.55 -1.58 -14.13
C LEU A 170 34.14 -2.90 -14.81
N GLY A 171 35.10 -3.61 -15.40
CA GLY A 171 34.89 -4.94 -15.98
C GLY A 171 34.43 -5.95 -14.93
N ALA A 172 35.06 -5.97 -13.75
CA ALA A 172 34.67 -6.84 -12.64
C ALA A 172 33.25 -6.55 -12.15
N VAL A 173 32.89 -5.27 -11.97
CA VAL A 173 31.53 -4.85 -11.60
C VAL A 173 30.53 -5.29 -12.67
N ALA A 174 30.81 -5.03 -13.96
CA ALA A 174 29.91 -5.42 -15.04
C ALA A 174 29.71 -6.94 -15.12
N VAL A 175 30.79 -7.72 -15.02
CA VAL A 175 30.72 -9.18 -15.02
C VAL A 175 29.92 -9.67 -13.81
N LEU A 176 30.19 -9.13 -12.62
CA LEU A 176 29.48 -9.52 -11.40
C LEU A 176 27.98 -9.20 -11.50
N THR A 177 27.61 -8.03 -12.00
CA THR A 177 26.21 -7.66 -12.24
C THR A 177 25.54 -8.62 -13.22
N VAL A 178 26.18 -8.93 -14.35
CA VAL A 178 25.64 -9.87 -15.35
C VAL A 178 25.46 -11.27 -14.76
N VAL A 179 26.44 -11.75 -13.98
CA VAL A 179 26.36 -13.06 -13.34
C VAL A 179 25.21 -13.10 -12.33
N LEU A 180 25.08 -12.10 -11.46
CA LEU A 180 24.05 -12.08 -10.42
C LEU A 180 22.64 -11.93 -11.01
N GLU A 181 22.46 -11.05 -12.00
CA GLU A 181 21.19 -10.92 -12.72
C GLU A 181 20.87 -12.18 -13.54
N GLY A 182 21.89 -12.82 -14.13
CA GLY A 182 21.74 -14.09 -14.83
C GLY A 182 21.29 -15.22 -13.90
N VAL A 183 21.90 -15.34 -12.71
CA VAL A 183 21.48 -16.30 -11.68
C VAL A 183 20.05 -16.05 -11.24
N ARG A 184 19.68 -14.78 -11.00
CA ARG A 184 18.32 -14.40 -10.64
C ARG A 184 17.32 -14.76 -11.73
N PHE A 185 17.62 -14.42 -12.98
CA PHE A 185 16.78 -14.76 -14.13
C PHE A 185 16.60 -16.27 -14.28
N LEU A 186 17.69 -17.04 -14.19
CA LEU A 186 17.64 -18.50 -14.26
C LEU A 186 16.82 -19.11 -13.12
N TRP A 187 16.95 -18.56 -11.90
CA TRP A 187 16.17 -19.00 -10.76
C TRP A 187 14.67 -18.74 -10.96
N LEU A 188 14.29 -17.53 -11.40
CA LEU A 188 12.91 -17.19 -11.71
C LEU A 188 12.34 -18.08 -12.83
N LEU A 189 13.12 -18.31 -13.90
CA LEU A 189 12.72 -19.19 -14.99
C LEU A 189 12.54 -20.64 -14.52
N ALA A 190 13.40 -21.13 -13.62
CA ALA A 190 13.28 -22.45 -13.03
C ALA A 190 12.02 -22.57 -12.15
N MET A 191 11.68 -21.54 -11.37
CA MET A 191 10.45 -21.50 -10.58
C MET A 191 9.21 -21.47 -11.48
N ASP A 192 9.21 -20.69 -12.56
CA ASP A 192 8.12 -20.66 -13.55
C ASP A 192 7.94 -22.02 -14.22
N ALA A 193 9.03 -22.67 -14.62
CA ALA A 193 9.01 -24.00 -15.22
C ALA A 193 8.49 -25.07 -14.25
N LEU A 194 8.89 -25.01 -12.97
CA LEU A 194 8.42 -25.91 -11.93
C LEU A 194 6.94 -25.71 -11.62
N ALA A 195 6.48 -24.46 -11.57
CA ALA A 195 5.07 -24.13 -11.39
C ALA A 195 4.22 -24.60 -12.57
N ALA A 196 4.72 -24.45 -13.80
CA ALA A 196 4.07 -24.98 -15.00
C ALA A 196 3.98 -26.51 -14.96
N ALA A 197 5.06 -27.21 -14.61
CA ALA A 197 5.08 -28.66 -14.49
C ALA A 197 4.10 -29.18 -13.43
N ARG A 198 4.05 -28.55 -12.25
CA ARG A 198 3.07 -28.88 -11.19
C ARG A 198 1.63 -28.64 -11.61
N ALA A 199 1.39 -27.67 -12.49
CA ALA A 199 0.09 -27.39 -13.07
C ALA A 199 -0.24 -28.26 -14.30
N GLY A 200 0.57 -29.27 -14.62
CA GLY A 200 0.37 -30.16 -15.77
C GLY A 200 0.60 -29.49 -17.14
N ARG A 201 1.24 -28.32 -17.17
CA ARG A 201 1.62 -27.61 -18.41
C ARG A 201 3.04 -27.99 -18.81
N ALA A 202 3.30 -27.99 -20.12
CA ALA A 202 4.66 -28.22 -20.62
C ALA A 202 5.58 -27.07 -20.18
N ALA A 203 6.73 -27.37 -19.57
CA ALA A 203 7.73 -26.36 -19.20
C ALA A 203 8.18 -25.50 -20.40
N ALA A 204 8.05 -26.02 -21.63
CA ALA A 204 8.29 -25.27 -22.86
C ALA A 204 7.40 -24.02 -23.02
N SER A 205 6.23 -23.94 -22.36
CA SER A 205 5.40 -22.73 -22.37
C SER A 205 6.09 -21.52 -21.72
N CYS A 206 7.00 -21.77 -20.78
CA CYS A 206 7.79 -20.73 -20.09
C CYS A 206 8.98 -20.25 -20.93
N LEU A 207 9.38 -21.00 -21.97
CA LEU A 207 10.45 -20.62 -22.90
C LEU A 207 9.93 -19.82 -24.10
N THR A 208 8.66 -19.42 -24.10
CA THR A 208 8.13 -18.55 -25.14
C THR A 208 8.76 -17.15 -25.07
N PRO A 209 8.96 -16.45 -26.20
CA PRO A 209 9.58 -15.12 -26.18
C PRO A 209 8.81 -14.07 -25.36
N GLN A 210 7.52 -14.28 -25.09
CA GLN A 210 6.73 -13.42 -24.21
C GLN A 210 6.94 -13.76 -22.73
N ALA A 211 6.96 -15.06 -22.37
CA ALA A 211 7.25 -15.49 -21.02
C ALA A 211 8.67 -15.09 -20.60
N LEU A 212 9.68 -15.31 -21.45
CA LEU A 212 11.06 -14.90 -21.18
C LEU A 212 11.20 -13.39 -20.98
N ARG A 213 10.49 -12.57 -21.77
CA ARG A 213 10.46 -11.11 -21.57
C ARG A 213 9.82 -10.74 -20.23
N GLY A 214 8.73 -11.41 -19.85
CA GLY A 214 8.07 -11.23 -18.56
C GLY A 214 8.99 -11.58 -17.39
N THR A 215 9.61 -12.76 -17.42
CA THR A 215 10.57 -13.21 -16.40
C THR A 215 11.79 -12.29 -16.33
N LEU A 216 12.29 -11.81 -17.48
CA LEU A 216 13.41 -10.87 -17.52
C LEU A 216 13.04 -9.48 -16.98
N ALA A 217 11.82 -9.00 -17.28
CA ALA A 217 11.31 -7.76 -16.70
C ALA A 217 11.19 -7.86 -15.18
N VAL A 218 10.71 -8.99 -14.64
CA VAL A 218 10.65 -9.24 -13.20
C VAL A 218 12.04 -9.34 -12.58
N ALA A 219 13.00 -10.00 -13.26
CA ALA A 219 14.38 -10.08 -12.81
C ALA A 219 14.99 -8.68 -12.61
N PHE A 220 14.78 -7.77 -13.57
CA PHE A 220 15.31 -6.40 -13.50
C PHE A 220 14.48 -5.44 -12.64
N ALA A 221 13.20 -5.73 -12.35
CA ALA A 221 12.33 -4.86 -11.56
C ALA A 221 12.56 -4.92 -10.03
N GLY A 222 13.62 -5.60 -9.57
CA GLY A 222 13.89 -5.81 -8.14
C GLY A 222 14.22 -4.56 -7.32
N ALA A 223 14.31 -4.76 -6.00
CA ALA A 223 14.54 -3.71 -5.03
C ALA A 223 15.82 -2.89 -5.30
N LYS A 224 15.68 -1.58 -5.16
CA LYS A 224 16.69 -0.56 -5.54
C LYS A 224 17.70 -0.33 -4.42
N GLY A 225 18.66 -1.25 -4.24
CA GLY A 225 19.99 -1.07 -3.61
C GLY A 225 20.12 -0.46 -2.20
N GLY A 226 19.05 0.03 -1.57
CA GLY A 226 19.11 0.80 -0.32
C GLY A 226 19.62 -0.02 0.87
N ILE A 227 19.25 -1.29 0.95
CA ILE A 227 19.71 -2.19 2.01
C ILE A 227 21.16 -2.59 1.79
N THR A 228 21.56 -2.89 0.55
CA THR A 228 22.97 -3.10 0.20
C THR A 228 23.83 -1.89 0.59
N LEU A 229 23.36 -0.67 0.31
CA LEU A 229 24.02 0.57 0.72
C LEU A 229 24.09 0.70 2.25
N SER A 230 23.01 0.40 2.96
CA SER A 230 22.96 0.44 4.43
C SER A 230 23.96 -0.52 5.07
N LEU A 231 23.94 -1.80 4.65
CA LEU A 231 24.87 -2.84 5.15
C LEU A 231 26.32 -2.48 4.84
N MET A 232 26.59 -1.96 3.65
CA MET A 232 27.91 -1.47 3.26
C MET A 232 28.39 -0.34 4.20
N LEU A 233 27.53 0.62 4.53
CA LEU A 233 27.87 1.69 5.47
C LEU A 233 28.13 1.15 6.88
N THR A 234 27.36 0.15 7.34
CA THR A 234 27.64 -0.53 8.62
C THR A 234 29.01 -1.19 8.63
N LEU A 235 29.44 -1.83 7.53
CA LEU A 235 30.77 -2.42 7.42
C LEU A 235 31.89 -1.39 7.56
N THR A 236 31.70 -0.20 6.95
CA THR A 236 32.70 0.87 7.05
C THR A 236 32.92 1.35 8.48
N ALA A 237 31.85 1.33 9.29
CA ALA A 237 31.89 1.72 10.70
C ALA A 237 32.51 0.63 11.61
N ALA A 238 32.39 -0.66 11.27
CA ALA A 238 32.80 -1.78 12.12
C ALA A 238 34.31 -2.07 12.15
N GLY A 239 35.13 -1.43 11.31
CA GLY A 239 36.60 -1.49 11.39
C GLY A 239 37.26 -2.85 11.13
N ALA A 240 36.51 -3.90 10.79
CA ALA A 240 36.98 -5.29 10.65
C ALA A 240 37.90 -5.55 9.43
N LEU A 241 38.08 -4.57 8.54
CA LEU A 241 38.82 -4.69 7.28
C LEU A 241 39.87 -3.58 7.15
N SER A 242 40.93 -3.87 6.38
CA SER A 242 41.91 -2.85 6.00
C SER A 242 41.22 -1.69 5.26
N ALA A 243 41.85 -0.50 5.25
CA ALA A 243 41.28 0.64 4.53
C ALA A 243 41.14 0.35 3.02
N ALA A 244 42.08 -0.41 2.45
CA ALA A 244 42.07 -0.80 1.04
C ALA A 244 40.90 -1.75 0.74
N ASP A 245 40.71 -2.82 1.51
CA ASP A 245 39.65 -3.80 1.28
C ASP A 245 38.26 -3.17 1.45
N ARG A 246 38.10 -2.27 2.44
CA ARG A 246 36.84 -1.51 2.60
C ARG A 246 36.57 -0.62 1.40
N SER A 247 37.58 0.10 0.91
CA SER A 247 37.41 0.97 -0.26
C SER A 247 37.05 0.18 -1.52
N MET A 248 37.62 -1.03 -1.68
CA MET A 248 37.30 -1.92 -2.80
C MET A 248 35.87 -2.45 -2.71
N LEU A 249 35.43 -2.94 -1.55
CA LEU A 249 34.04 -3.43 -1.37
C LEU A 249 33.02 -2.31 -1.57
N VAL A 250 33.29 -1.13 -1.03
CA VAL A 250 32.42 0.05 -1.23
C VAL A 250 32.32 0.40 -2.71
N SER A 251 33.45 0.35 -3.43
CA SER A 251 33.48 0.62 -4.87
C SER A 251 32.69 -0.42 -5.67
N VAL A 252 32.92 -1.71 -5.42
CA VAL A 252 32.20 -2.78 -6.13
C VAL A 252 30.69 -2.73 -5.83
N ALA A 253 30.30 -2.58 -4.56
CA ALA A 253 28.89 -2.52 -4.16
C ALA A 253 28.19 -1.29 -4.75
N SER A 254 28.81 -0.11 -4.66
CA SER A 254 28.24 1.12 -5.23
C SER A 254 28.14 1.05 -6.76
N GLY A 255 29.14 0.46 -7.43
CA GLY A 255 29.15 0.30 -8.88
C GLY A 255 28.07 -0.66 -9.34
N MET A 256 27.90 -1.77 -8.61
CA MET A 256 26.83 -2.73 -8.84
C MET A 256 25.45 -2.09 -8.65
N ILE A 257 25.23 -1.32 -7.58
CA ILE A 257 23.95 -0.62 -7.34
C ILE A 257 23.64 0.35 -8.48
N VAL A 258 24.62 1.15 -8.93
CA VAL A 258 24.43 2.10 -10.03
C VAL A 258 24.11 1.35 -11.33
N LEU A 259 24.84 0.28 -11.64
CA LEU A 259 24.64 -0.47 -12.87
C LEU A 259 23.28 -1.19 -12.88
N THR A 260 22.85 -1.77 -11.76
CA THR A 260 21.53 -2.41 -11.65
C THR A 260 20.39 -1.40 -11.68
N LEU A 261 20.56 -0.22 -11.10
CA LEU A 261 19.57 0.87 -11.20
C LEU A 261 19.40 1.36 -12.64
N VAL A 262 20.50 1.62 -13.33
CA VAL A 262 20.50 2.01 -14.75
C VAL A 262 19.85 0.90 -15.58
N LEU A 263 20.25 -0.36 -15.34
CA LEU A 263 19.67 -1.50 -16.04
C LEU A 263 18.17 -1.60 -15.80
N ALA A 264 17.70 -1.46 -14.55
CA ALA A 264 16.28 -1.51 -14.22
C ALA A 264 15.48 -0.38 -14.91
N ASP A 265 15.96 0.86 -14.82
CA ASP A 265 15.25 2.04 -15.32
C ASP A 265 15.16 2.05 -16.87
N PHE A 266 16.11 1.44 -17.59
CA PHE A 266 16.07 1.34 -19.06
C PHE A 266 15.53 -0.01 -19.56
N ALA A 267 15.91 -1.13 -18.96
CA ALA A 267 15.52 -2.46 -19.43
C ALA A 267 14.07 -2.80 -19.08
N VAL A 268 13.56 -2.42 -17.91
CA VAL A 268 12.16 -2.72 -17.54
C VAL A 268 11.17 -2.05 -18.49
N PRO A 269 11.26 -0.74 -18.79
CA PRO A 269 10.37 -0.11 -19.77
C PRO A 269 10.53 -0.63 -21.20
N ALA A 270 11.71 -1.16 -21.56
CA ALA A 270 11.97 -1.74 -22.87
C ALA A 270 11.44 -3.18 -23.01
N LEU A 271 11.40 -3.94 -21.90
CA LEU A 271 10.98 -5.35 -21.86
C LEU A 271 9.50 -5.51 -21.52
N VAL A 272 8.97 -4.63 -20.67
CA VAL A 272 7.53 -4.54 -20.41
C VAL A 272 6.90 -3.92 -21.66
N PRO A 273 5.83 -4.54 -22.22
CA PRO A 273 5.11 -3.92 -23.33
C PRO A 273 4.76 -2.49 -22.94
N SER A 274 5.11 -1.51 -23.79
CA SER A 274 4.83 -0.10 -23.50
C SER A 274 3.39 0.07 -23.00
N LYS A 275 3.12 1.06 -22.14
CA LYS A 275 1.75 1.42 -21.70
C LYS A 275 0.74 1.62 -22.87
N ARG A 276 1.21 1.66 -24.12
CA ARG A 276 0.41 1.68 -25.36
C ARG A 276 0.12 0.30 -25.98
N SER A 277 0.87 -0.75 -25.64
CA SER A 277 0.56 -2.14 -26.05
C SER A 277 -0.51 -2.77 -25.16
N ALA A 278 -0.73 -2.21 -23.97
CA ALA A 278 -1.95 -2.36 -23.18
C ALA A 278 -2.99 -1.28 -23.55
N ALA A 279 -2.98 -0.78 -24.80
CA ALA A 279 -4.21 -0.32 -25.42
C ALA A 279 -5.12 -1.54 -25.54
N ARG A 280 -5.79 -1.85 -24.42
CA ARG A 280 -7.11 -2.48 -24.34
C ARG A 280 -7.82 -2.07 -25.63
N SER A 281 -8.20 -3.03 -26.50
CA SER A 281 -8.87 -2.67 -27.75
C SER A 281 -10.01 -1.72 -27.39
N ARG A 282 -10.30 -0.71 -28.23
CA ARG A 282 -11.37 0.26 -27.92
C ARG A 282 -12.66 -0.45 -27.47
N ASP A 283 -12.95 -1.58 -28.09
CA ASP A 283 -14.08 -2.46 -27.74
C ASP A 283 -14.01 -2.99 -26.29
N ARG A 284 -12.82 -3.34 -25.79
CA ARG A 284 -12.62 -3.76 -24.40
C ARG A 284 -12.79 -2.60 -23.41
N VAL A 285 -12.28 -1.40 -23.72
CA VAL A 285 -12.49 -0.21 -22.86
C VAL A 285 -13.97 0.15 -22.81
N ASP A 286 -14.64 0.13 -23.97
CA ASP A 286 -16.07 0.42 -24.08
C ASP A 286 -16.94 -0.59 -23.33
N ALA A 287 -16.54 -1.87 -23.33
CA ALA A 287 -17.19 -2.92 -22.55
C ALA A 287 -17.07 -2.66 -21.05
N GLU A 288 -15.89 -2.28 -20.57
CA GLU A 288 -15.63 -1.98 -19.16
C GLU A 288 -16.33 -0.69 -18.68
N VAL A 289 -16.33 0.35 -19.52
CA VAL A 289 -17.14 1.55 -19.28
C VAL A 289 -18.63 1.19 -19.17
N SER A 290 -19.12 0.30 -20.05
CA SER A 290 -20.53 -0.13 -20.00
C SER A 290 -20.83 -0.96 -18.74
N LEU A 291 -19.92 -1.85 -18.34
CA LEU A 291 -20.00 -2.61 -17.09
C LEU A 291 -20.13 -1.68 -15.88
N ILE A 292 -19.23 -0.71 -15.74
CA ILE A 292 -19.22 0.21 -14.58
C ILE A 292 -20.48 1.08 -14.57
N LEU A 293 -20.91 1.59 -15.72
CA LEU A 293 -22.17 2.35 -15.82
C LEU A 293 -23.38 1.51 -15.39
N GLU A 294 -23.40 0.22 -15.74
CA GLU A 294 -24.47 -0.71 -15.35
C GLU A 294 -24.43 -1.05 -13.85
N VAL A 295 -23.23 -1.18 -13.27
CA VAL A 295 -23.05 -1.29 -11.81
C VAL A 295 -23.61 -0.05 -11.12
N ILE A 296 -23.22 1.17 -11.52
CA ILE A 296 -23.75 2.42 -10.95
C ILE A 296 -25.28 2.50 -11.07
N ALA A 297 -25.83 2.12 -12.22
CA ALA A 297 -27.28 2.11 -12.44
C ALA A 297 -27.99 1.10 -11.54
N SER A 298 -27.41 -0.10 -11.35
CA SER A 298 -27.97 -1.13 -10.49
C SER A 298 -27.95 -0.73 -9.01
N ILE A 299 -26.84 -0.13 -8.53
CA ILE A 299 -26.71 0.36 -7.15
C ILE A 299 -27.77 1.41 -6.90
N ARG A 300 -27.98 2.33 -7.84
CA ARG A 300 -29.02 3.35 -7.75
C ARG A 300 -30.43 2.77 -7.76
N ALA A 301 -30.69 1.73 -8.54
CA ALA A 301 -32.01 1.11 -8.62
C ALA A 301 -32.40 0.39 -7.32
N ASP A 302 -31.40 -0.12 -6.61
CA ASP A 302 -31.57 -0.82 -5.35
C ASP A 302 -31.35 0.07 -4.11
N ALA A 303 -31.13 1.38 -4.31
CA ALA A 303 -31.23 2.37 -3.24
C ALA A 303 -32.63 2.25 -2.61
N PRO A 304 -32.76 1.91 -1.30
CA PRO A 304 -34.02 1.74 -0.61
C PRO A 304 -35.15 2.67 -1.07
N PHE A 305 -36.15 2.04 -1.70
CA PHE A 305 -37.47 2.62 -1.88
C PHE A 305 -38.15 2.75 -0.50
N THR A 306 -37.82 3.79 0.27
CA THR A 306 -38.64 4.52 1.27
C THR A 306 -37.73 5.16 2.32
N GLY A 307 -37.77 6.49 2.45
CA GLY A 307 -37.11 7.21 3.54
C GLY A 307 -37.61 6.74 4.91
N ALA A 308 -36.70 6.42 5.82
CA ALA A 308 -36.96 6.26 7.25
C ALA A 308 -35.66 6.09 8.06
N VAL A 309 -34.99 7.20 8.37
CA VAL A 309 -34.58 7.42 9.76
C VAL A 309 -35.52 8.49 10.30
N ARG A 310 -36.58 8.06 10.99
CA ARG A 310 -37.33 8.94 11.90
C ARG A 310 -36.37 9.32 13.03
N ALA A 311 -35.61 10.40 12.84
CA ALA A 311 -35.30 11.27 13.95
C ALA A 311 -36.62 11.94 14.38
N GLY A 312 -36.78 12.18 15.67
CA GLY A 312 -38.03 12.55 16.33
C GLY A 312 -38.83 13.66 15.66
N GLU A 313 -40.13 13.68 15.99
CA GLU A 313 -41.10 14.71 15.63
C GLU A 313 -40.52 16.12 15.74
N GLU A 314 -40.25 16.76 14.60
CA GLU A 314 -40.51 18.17 14.30
C GLU A 314 -40.01 18.49 12.88
N ALA A 315 -40.79 18.03 11.89
CA ALA A 315 -40.64 18.51 10.53
C ALA A 315 -41.14 19.96 10.45
N SER A 316 -40.23 20.92 10.58
CA SER A 316 -40.50 22.30 10.20
C SER A 316 -40.60 22.42 8.67
N ALA A 317 -41.61 23.16 8.22
CA ALA A 317 -41.95 23.32 6.82
C ALA A 317 -40.85 24.11 6.08
N GLY A 318 -40.11 23.46 5.17
CA GLY A 318 -39.19 24.16 4.25
C GLY A 318 -37.94 23.41 3.77
N ALA A 319 -37.76 22.12 4.09
CA ALA A 319 -36.53 21.40 3.70
C ALA A 319 -36.48 21.07 2.18
N PRO A 320 -35.37 21.36 1.48
CA PRO A 320 -35.17 20.94 0.09
C PRO A 320 -35.06 19.40 0.01
N ALA A 321 -35.51 18.85 -1.13
CA ALA A 321 -35.60 17.41 -1.42
C ALA A 321 -34.45 16.60 -0.80
N THR A 322 -34.84 15.67 0.07
CA THR A 322 -33.98 14.79 0.86
C THR A 322 -32.97 14.05 -0.02
N ILE A 323 -31.67 14.21 0.28
CA ILE A 323 -30.63 13.29 -0.20
C ILE A 323 -30.68 12.10 0.74
N ASP A 324 -31.60 11.17 0.46
CA ASP A 324 -31.60 9.86 1.11
C ASP A 324 -30.41 9.05 0.55
N GLU A 325 -29.52 8.67 1.47
CA GLU A 325 -28.44 7.67 1.37
C GLU A 325 -27.01 8.14 1.04
N PRO A 326 -26.24 8.57 2.06
CA PRO A 326 -24.82 8.86 1.90
C PRO A 326 -24.01 7.64 1.43
N ALA A 327 -24.39 6.43 1.84
CA ALA A 327 -23.69 5.20 1.50
C ALA A 327 -23.65 4.92 -0.01
N THR A 328 -24.83 4.98 -0.64
CA THR A 328 -25.02 4.77 -2.07
C THR A 328 -24.23 5.79 -2.90
N VAL A 329 -24.26 7.06 -2.49
CA VAL A 329 -23.55 8.15 -3.17
C VAL A 329 -22.03 7.97 -3.06
N ILE A 330 -21.51 7.60 -1.89
CA ILE A 330 -20.09 7.34 -1.66
C ILE A 330 -19.60 6.19 -2.57
N VAL A 331 -20.34 5.08 -2.62
CA VAL A 331 -19.96 3.93 -3.45
C VAL A 331 -20.03 4.30 -4.94
N MET A 332 -21.07 5.00 -5.37
CA MET A 332 -21.19 5.47 -6.77
C MET A 332 -20.07 6.44 -7.16
N HIS A 333 -19.65 7.32 -6.24
CA HIS A 333 -18.56 8.27 -6.49
C HIS A 333 -17.23 7.54 -6.76
N ARG A 334 -16.93 6.49 -6.00
CA ARG A 334 -15.78 5.62 -6.28
C ARG A 334 -15.82 5.00 -7.67
N TYR A 335 -16.98 4.50 -8.12
CA TYR A 335 -17.10 3.97 -9.48
C TYR A 335 -16.98 5.07 -10.54
N ALA A 336 -17.37 6.31 -10.24
CA ALA A 336 -17.16 7.45 -11.12
C ALA A 336 -15.67 7.80 -11.28
N GLU A 337 -14.86 7.71 -10.21
CA GLU A 337 -13.39 7.88 -10.30
C GLU A 337 -12.77 6.84 -11.25
N ILE A 338 -13.21 5.58 -11.18
CA ILE A 338 -12.75 4.54 -12.12
C ILE A 338 -13.10 4.91 -13.56
N LEU A 339 -14.28 5.49 -13.81
CA LEU A 339 -14.66 5.96 -15.15
C LEU A 339 -13.73 7.08 -15.65
N GLU A 340 -13.24 7.98 -14.79
CA GLU A 340 -12.32 9.06 -15.19
C GLU A 340 -11.02 8.52 -15.81
N ASP A 341 -10.49 7.43 -15.26
CA ASP A 341 -9.29 6.76 -15.78
C ASP A 341 -9.53 6.10 -17.15
N LEU A 342 -10.76 5.66 -17.43
CA LEU A 342 -11.12 4.97 -18.67
C LEU A 342 -11.46 5.90 -19.83
N VAL A 343 -11.99 7.09 -19.52
CA VAL A 343 -12.44 8.09 -20.50
C VAL A 343 -11.40 8.43 -21.60
N PRO A 344 -10.09 8.59 -21.31
CA PRO A 344 -9.10 8.91 -22.35
C PRO A 344 -8.91 7.82 -23.41
N ALA A 345 -9.21 6.56 -23.07
CA ALA A 345 -9.01 5.39 -23.93
C ALA A 345 -10.31 4.90 -24.61
N ALA A 346 -11.47 5.36 -24.14
CA ALA A 346 -12.79 4.95 -24.62
C ALA A 346 -13.15 5.56 -25.99
N SER A 347 -14.14 4.98 -26.67
CA SER A 347 -14.75 5.62 -27.85
C SER A 347 -15.46 6.91 -27.46
N ALA A 348 -15.66 7.82 -28.43
CA ALA A 348 -16.33 9.10 -28.18
C ALA A 348 -17.73 8.92 -27.56
N ALA A 349 -18.48 7.88 -27.96
CA ALA A 349 -19.80 7.58 -27.42
C ALA A 349 -19.75 7.03 -25.99
N ALA A 350 -18.81 6.14 -25.68
CA ALA A 350 -18.61 5.62 -24.34
C ALA A 350 -18.09 6.72 -23.38
N ALA A 351 -17.11 7.53 -23.82
CA ALA A 351 -16.57 8.66 -23.07
C ALA A 351 -17.65 9.72 -22.76
N ALA A 352 -18.56 10.00 -23.70
CA ALA A 352 -19.66 10.94 -23.45
C ALA A 352 -20.62 10.44 -22.36
N ARG A 353 -21.00 9.15 -22.39
CA ARG A 353 -21.82 8.53 -21.35
C ARG A 353 -21.13 8.54 -19.99
N ALA A 354 -19.85 8.17 -19.96
CA ALA A 354 -19.04 8.19 -18.73
C ALA A 354 -18.97 9.59 -18.12
N ARG A 355 -18.64 10.63 -18.91
CA ARG A 355 -18.56 12.02 -18.42
C ARG A 355 -19.88 12.54 -17.87
N ALA A 356 -21.00 12.20 -18.51
CA ALA A 356 -22.33 12.59 -18.02
C ALA A 356 -22.62 11.98 -16.65
N GLU A 357 -22.24 10.71 -16.46
CA GLU A 357 -22.46 10.00 -15.20
C GLU A 357 -21.50 10.49 -14.10
N ILE A 358 -20.23 10.74 -14.44
CA ILE A 358 -19.22 11.35 -13.54
C ILE A 358 -19.73 12.69 -12.99
N ALA A 359 -20.16 13.59 -13.87
CA ALA A 359 -20.69 14.90 -13.46
C ALA A 359 -21.91 14.76 -12.54
N ARG A 360 -22.84 13.87 -12.88
CA ARG A 360 -24.06 13.64 -12.09
C ARG A 360 -23.77 13.11 -10.69
N VAL A 361 -22.84 12.17 -10.57
CA VAL A 361 -22.45 11.59 -9.28
C VAL A 361 -21.62 12.59 -8.48
N GLY A 362 -20.74 13.36 -9.11
CA GLY A 362 -19.99 14.45 -8.50
C GLY A 362 -20.91 15.50 -7.87
N ASP A 363 -21.90 16.00 -8.63
CA ASP A 363 -22.89 16.97 -8.13
C ASP A 363 -23.71 16.43 -6.94
N LEU A 364 -23.94 15.11 -6.89
CA LEU A 364 -24.64 14.47 -5.78
C LEU A 364 -23.75 14.36 -4.54
N TYR A 365 -22.50 13.99 -4.73
CA TYR A 365 -21.49 13.92 -3.67
C TYR A 365 -21.20 15.31 -3.07
N ASP A 366 -21.06 16.34 -3.90
CA ASP A 366 -20.81 17.71 -3.45
C ASP A 366 -21.98 18.27 -2.63
N ARG A 367 -23.23 17.98 -3.03
CA ARG A 367 -24.40 18.38 -2.25
C ARG A 367 -24.48 17.67 -0.91
N MET A 368 -24.15 16.37 -0.87
CA MET A 368 -24.06 15.61 0.37
C MET A 368 -22.98 16.18 1.29
N ASP A 369 -21.80 16.50 0.75
CA ASP A 369 -20.69 17.09 1.52
C ASP A 369 -21.00 18.52 2.02
N ALA A 370 -21.75 19.30 1.25
CA ALA A 370 -22.22 20.61 1.70
C ALA A 370 -23.20 20.50 2.89
N LEU A 371 -24.14 19.54 2.84
CA LEU A 371 -25.08 19.27 3.93
C LEU A 371 -24.38 18.77 5.18
N SER A 372 -23.40 17.87 5.04
CA SER A 372 -22.63 17.36 6.18
C SER A 372 -21.82 18.48 6.86
N ARG A 373 -21.23 19.39 6.07
CA ARG A 373 -20.54 20.57 6.59
C ARG A 373 -21.48 21.55 7.32
N ALA A 374 -22.69 21.75 6.80
CA ALA A 374 -23.69 22.60 7.44
C ALA A 374 -24.17 22.01 8.78
N ALA A 375 -24.40 20.69 8.84
CA ALA A 375 -24.75 20.01 10.09
C ALA A 375 -23.65 20.10 11.15
N ALA A 376 -22.39 19.92 10.75
CA ALA A 376 -21.24 20.03 11.66
C ALA A 376 -21.02 21.46 12.21
N GLN A 377 -21.52 22.49 11.52
CA GLN A 377 -21.47 23.87 12.01
C GLN A 377 -22.54 24.13 13.08
N TRP A 378 -23.72 23.51 12.95
CA TRP A 378 -24.80 23.66 13.93
C TRP A 378 -24.49 22.98 15.25
N ASP A 379 -23.85 21.80 15.25
CA ASP A 379 -23.44 21.14 16.50
C ASP A 379 -22.42 21.98 17.30
N GLY A 380 -21.55 22.73 16.62
CA GLY A 380 -20.52 23.56 17.27
C GLY A 380 -21.04 24.88 17.86
N GLU A 381 -22.14 25.45 17.34
CA GLU A 381 -22.75 26.66 17.89
C GLU A 381 -23.56 26.37 19.17
N THR A 382 -24.10 25.16 19.34
CA THR A 382 -24.81 24.75 20.56
C THR A 382 -23.92 24.50 21.78
N GLU A 383 -22.61 24.25 21.61
CA GLU A 383 -21.69 24.06 22.74
C GLU A 383 -21.18 25.39 23.34
N ASP A 384 -21.25 26.50 22.60
CA ASP A 384 -20.72 27.81 23.03
C ASP A 384 -21.73 28.66 23.84
N ASP A 385 -23.02 28.29 23.86
CA ASP A 385 -24.09 29.07 24.54
C ASP A 385 -24.35 28.68 26.03
N GLU A 386 -23.66 27.67 26.59
CA GLU A 386 -23.79 27.29 28.02
C GLU A 386 -22.68 27.83 28.95
N ALA A 387 -21.92 28.85 28.53
CA ALA A 387 -20.96 29.55 29.39
C ALA A 387 -21.53 30.85 30.00
N GLY A 388 -22.73 30.78 30.60
CA GLY A 388 -23.36 31.89 31.33
C GLY A 388 -23.39 31.66 32.84
N GLU A 389 -22.58 32.39 33.60
CA GLU A 389 -22.53 32.36 35.07
C GLU A 389 -23.92 32.49 35.73
N GLY A 390 -24.32 31.49 36.52
CA GLY A 390 -25.48 31.52 37.41
C GLY A 390 -25.13 30.92 38.78
N PRO A 391 -25.68 31.44 39.91
CA PRO A 391 -25.10 31.21 41.23
C PRO A 391 -25.45 29.84 41.83
N VAL A 392 -24.51 29.38 42.65
CA VAL A 392 -24.47 28.16 43.47
C VAL A 392 -25.81 27.73 44.07
N GLY A 393 -26.30 26.55 43.69
CA GLY A 393 -27.17 25.71 44.52
C GLY A 393 -28.30 24.96 43.79
N ALA A 394 -28.05 23.72 43.37
CA ALA A 394 -29.02 22.61 43.29
C ALA A 394 -28.29 21.30 42.93
N GLY A 395 -28.81 20.14 43.34
CA GLY A 395 -28.22 18.81 43.11
C GLY A 395 -28.14 18.40 41.63
N PRO A 396 -27.63 17.18 41.32
CA PRO A 396 -27.33 16.78 39.94
C PRO A 396 -28.63 16.79 39.12
N SER A 397 -28.68 17.63 38.09
CA SER A 397 -29.80 17.76 37.16
C SER A 397 -29.65 16.78 35.99
N ASP A 398 -30.77 16.45 35.35
CA ASP A 398 -30.94 15.52 34.22
C ASP A 398 -30.10 15.86 32.97
N ALA A 399 -29.34 16.96 32.96
CA ALA A 399 -28.50 17.40 31.84
C ALA A 399 -27.29 16.47 31.57
N ASP A 400 -26.76 15.80 32.60
CA ASP A 400 -25.67 14.82 32.41
C ASP A 400 -26.14 13.53 31.72
N ALA A 401 -27.45 13.24 31.71
CA ALA A 401 -28.02 12.07 31.04
C ALA A 401 -28.27 12.32 29.54
N ASP A 402 -28.65 13.55 29.16
CA ASP A 402 -28.92 13.93 27.76
C ASP A 402 -27.63 14.09 26.94
N ALA A 403 -26.53 14.57 27.54
CA ALA A 403 -25.22 14.64 26.88
C ALA A 403 -24.65 13.25 26.53
N VAL A 404 -24.88 12.25 27.39
CA VAL A 404 -24.53 10.84 27.14
C VAL A 404 -25.45 10.22 26.06
N GLY A 405 -26.70 10.67 25.97
CA GLY A 405 -27.64 10.32 24.90
C GLY A 405 -27.24 10.85 23.52
N GLY A 406 -26.77 12.10 23.43
CA GLY A 406 -26.31 12.73 22.19
C GLY A 406 -25.08 12.06 21.57
N LEU A 407 -24.04 11.80 22.38
CA LEU A 407 -22.83 11.09 21.94
C LEU A 407 -23.13 9.65 21.50
N THR A 408 -23.98 8.94 22.24
CA THR A 408 -24.41 7.57 21.87
C THR A 408 -25.21 7.56 20.57
N GLY A 409 -26.08 8.56 20.36
CA GLY A 409 -26.85 8.74 19.12
C GLY A 409 -25.96 9.05 17.91
N TYR A 410 -24.97 9.94 18.06
CA TYR A 410 -24.00 10.24 17.01
C TYR A 410 -23.16 9.01 16.62
N PHE A 411 -22.69 8.24 17.61
CA PHE A 411 -21.96 6.98 17.34
C PHE A 411 -22.82 5.92 16.65
N GLN A 412 -24.11 5.82 16.99
CA GLN A 412 -25.05 4.92 16.32
C GLN A 412 -25.31 5.35 14.87
N ALA A 413 -25.50 6.64 14.62
CA ALA A 413 -25.72 7.18 13.27
C ALA A 413 -24.49 6.98 12.36
N LEU A 414 -23.29 7.20 12.90
CA LEU A 414 -22.04 6.98 12.18
C LEU A 414 -21.83 5.51 11.84
N ARG A 415 -22.07 4.62 12.81
CA ARG A 415 -21.96 3.17 12.61
C ARG A 415 -22.95 2.66 11.58
N ALA A 416 -24.20 3.13 11.63
CA ALA A 416 -25.22 2.78 10.65
C ALA A 416 -24.83 3.22 9.23
N THR A 417 -24.23 4.42 9.11
CA THR A 417 -23.74 4.93 7.81
C THR A 417 -22.60 4.07 7.27
N TYR A 418 -21.68 3.63 8.13
CA TYR A 418 -20.57 2.77 7.75
C TYR A 418 -21.02 1.36 7.34
N GLU A 419 -21.85 0.71 8.16
CA GLU A 419 -22.42 -0.61 7.85
C GLU A 419 -23.18 -0.55 6.51
N ALA A 420 -23.92 0.55 6.26
CA ALA A 420 -24.58 0.77 4.99
C ALA A 420 -23.61 0.95 3.80
N VAL A 421 -22.48 1.67 3.95
CA VAL A 421 -21.47 1.80 2.88
C VAL A 421 -20.88 0.45 2.51
N GLU A 422 -20.55 -0.37 3.52
CA GLU A 422 -19.92 -1.67 3.31
C GLU A 422 -20.89 -2.68 2.70
N ASP A 423 -22.17 -2.66 3.13
CA ASP A 423 -23.24 -3.45 2.52
C ASP A 423 -23.45 -3.05 1.05
N VAL A 424 -23.54 -1.75 0.74
CA VAL A 424 -23.71 -1.29 -0.65
C VAL A 424 -22.48 -1.66 -1.49
N ARG A 425 -21.28 -1.57 -0.93
CA ARG A 425 -20.03 -1.92 -1.63
C ARG A 425 -19.93 -3.42 -1.90
N SER A 426 -20.28 -4.26 -0.94
CA SER A 426 -20.29 -5.73 -1.12
C SER A 426 -21.33 -6.15 -2.16
N GLN A 427 -22.51 -5.55 -2.14
CA GLN A 427 -23.55 -5.74 -3.16
C GLN A 427 -23.07 -5.30 -4.55
N ALA A 428 -22.39 -4.15 -4.65
CA ALA A 428 -21.83 -3.65 -5.89
C ALA A 428 -20.82 -4.63 -6.52
N LEU A 429 -19.88 -5.16 -5.73
CA LEU A 429 -18.88 -6.12 -6.20
C LEU A 429 -19.52 -7.45 -6.62
N ALA A 430 -20.54 -7.91 -5.88
CA ALA A 430 -21.30 -9.11 -6.26
C ALA A 430 -22.02 -8.92 -7.60
N ARG A 431 -22.59 -7.73 -7.85
CA ARG A 431 -23.22 -7.38 -9.13
C ARG A 431 -22.23 -7.26 -10.25
N GLU A 432 -21.06 -6.67 -10.01
CA GLU A 432 -20.00 -6.60 -11.01
C GLU A 432 -19.59 -8.00 -11.49
N LEU A 433 -19.41 -8.96 -10.57
CA LEU A 433 -19.15 -10.37 -10.93
C LEU A 433 -20.28 -10.99 -11.77
N GLN A 434 -21.53 -10.68 -11.45
CA GLN A 434 -22.70 -11.18 -12.18
C GLN A 434 -22.77 -10.58 -13.59
N LEU A 435 -22.52 -9.28 -13.72
CA LEU A 435 -22.50 -8.59 -15.01
C LEU A 435 -21.34 -9.09 -15.89
N ILE A 436 -20.14 -9.29 -15.33
CA ILE A 436 -19.00 -9.90 -16.05
C ILE A 436 -19.40 -11.29 -16.60
N LYS A 437 -20.12 -12.09 -15.81
CA LYS A 437 -20.62 -13.40 -16.25
C LYS A 437 -21.63 -13.26 -17.40
N GLN A 438 -22.59 -12.34 -17.29
CA GLN A 438 -23.60 -12.08 -18.33
C GLN A 438 -22.97 -11.57 -19.63
N MET A 439 -22.02 -10.63 -19.54
CA MET A 439 -21.30 -10.10 -20.70
C MET A 439 -20.51 -11.20 -21.44
N ARG A 440 -19.94 -12.15 -20.70
CA ARG A 440 -19.28 -13.32 -21.30
C ARG A 440 -20.28 -14.25 -21.98
N GLU A 441 -21.42 -14.53 -21.35
CA GLU A 441 -22.47 -15.38 -21.91
C GLU A 441 -23.09 -14.75 -23.17
N ALA A 442 -23.22 -13.42 -23.20
CA ALA A 442 -23.67 -12.64 -24.35
C ALA A 442 -22.61 -12.48 -25.46
N GLY A 443 -21.37 -12.93 -25.24
CA GLY A 443 -20.27 -12.82 -26.20
C GLY A 443 -19.70 -11.40 -26.37
N VAL A 444 -20.02 -10.48 -25.45
CA VAL A 444 -19.50 -9.10 -25.45
C VAL A 444 -18.02 -9.06 -25.08
N ILE A 445 -17.58 -9.98 -24.21
CA ILE A 445 -16.19 -10.13 -23.78
C ILE A 445 -15.70 -11.57 -23.94
N ASP A 446 -14.43 -11.73 -24.31
CA ASP A 446 -13.78 -13.03 -24.42
C ASP A 446 -13.46 -13.66 -23.04
N ALA A 447 -13.13 -14.95 -23.02
CA ALA A 447 -12.87 -15.68 -21.78
C ALA A 447 -11.60 -15.21 -21.03
N ALA A 448 -10.63 -14.63 -21.72
CA ALA A 448 -9.42 -14.10 -21.11
C ALA A 448 -9.71 -12.76 -20.42
N HIS A 449 -10.46 -11.89 -21.08
CA HIS A 449 -10.90 -10.58 -20.57
C HIS A 449 -11.85 -10.75 -19.37
N ALA A 450 -12.81 -11.68 -19.45
CA ALA A 450 -13.69 -11.99 -18.31
C ALA A 450 -12.92 -12.52 -17.09
N LYS A 451 -11.80 -13.22 -17.31
CA LYS A 451 -10.93 -13.70 -16.22
C LYS A 451 -10.14 -12.56 -15.58
N GLU A 452 -9.68 -11.61 -16.38
CA GLU A 452 -8.95 -10.42 -15.93
C GLU A 452 -9.85 -9.55 -15.03
N LEU A 453 -11.01 -9.14 -15.54
CA LEU A 453 -11.99 -8.34 -14.77
C LEU A 453 -12.38 -9.02 -13.45
N ARG A 454 -12.65 -10.33 -13.50
CA ARG A 454 -13.00 -11.08 -12.27
C ARG A 454 -11.85 -11.11 -11.25
N ASN A 455 -10.61 -11.21 -11.71
CA ASN A 455 -9.45 -11.15 -10.81
C ASN A 455 -9.35 -9.78 -10.14
N ASP A 456 -9.63 -8.69 -10.86
CA ASP A 456 -9.61 -7.35 -10.30
C ASP A 456 -10.70 -7.19 -9.24
N VAL A 457 -11.92 -7.69 -9.48
CA VAL A 457 -12.98 -7.70 -8.46
C VAL A 457 -12.60 -8.54 -7.24
N TYR A 458 -11.97 -9.70 -7.43
CA TYR A 458 -11.48 -10.51 -6.30
C TYR A 458 -10.40 -9.78 -5.49
N ILE A 459 -9.49 -9.06 -6.14
CA ILE A 459 -8.50 -8.23 -5.45
C ILE A 459 -9.22 -7.14 -4.65
N GLN A 460 -10.25 -6.51 -5.21
CA GLN A 460 -11.04 -5.51 -4.50
C GLN A 460 -11.79 -6.11 -3.29
N GLN A 461 -12.33 -7.33 -3.40
CA GLN A 461 -12.95 -8.05 -2.27
C GLN A 461 -11.92 -8.40 -1.18
N LEU A 462 -10.71 -8.81 -1.55
CA LEU A 462 -9.60 -9.08 -0.62
C LEU A 462 -9.08 -7.82 0.11
N THR A 463 -9.46 -6.63 -0.33
CA THR A 463 -9.17 -5.37 0.40
C THR A 463 -10.32 -4.95 1.34
N LEU A 464 -11.39 -5.75 1.41
CA LEU A 464 -12.54 -5.53 2.29
C LEU A 464 -12.53 -6.42 3.53
N ASP A 465 -12.05 -7.66 3.38
CA ASP A 465 -11.79 -8.60 4.48
C ASP A 465 -10.40 -8.37 5.08
#